data_AF-W4LDQ2-F1
#
_entry.id   AF-W4LDQ2-F1
#
_cell.length_a   1.000
_cell.length_b   1.000
_cell.length_c   1.000
_cell.angle_alpha   90.00
_cell.angle_beta   90.00
_cell.angle_gamma   90.00
#
_symmetry.space_group_name_H-M   'P 1'
#
loop_
_entity.id
_entity.type
_entity.pdbx_description
1 polymer ?
#
loop_
_entity_poly.entity_id
_entity_poly.type
_entity_poly.pdbx_seq_one_letter_code
_entity_poly.pdbx_strand_id
1 'polypeptide(L)'
;MDDGFEETASMAESTIEVTGHAAVDPLAAIEYCYTQGWTDGLPVVPPTEARVAEFLARLGRERDEVLGGVPERRRTVTVEHVVANAVMAGCLPEYGPVVVAAVEAMLQPAFNLVGPSASLGGSAIMTMVNGPLADTLQINSRNNLFGAGNRANATIGRAVRLVLMNTCGAIPGLFDRSCLGHPGKYTYCNSSCL
;
A
#
# COMPACT_ATOMS: atom_id res chain seq x y z
N MET A 1 16.64 -18.95 21.42
CA MET A 1 15.62 -17.92 21.69
C MET A 1 15.05 -17.54 20.33
N ASP A 2 14.43 -18.52 19.66
CA ASP A 2 14.45 -18.64 18.19
C ASP A 2 13.15 -19.26 17.61
N ASP A 3 12.01 -19.09 18.29
CA ASP A 3 10.76 -19.80 17.93
C ASP A 3 9.58 -18.86 17.60
N GLY A 4 9.84 -17.64 17.11
CA GLY A 4 8.79 -16.63 16.90
C GLY A 4 8.60 -16.10 15.48
N PHE A 5 9.33 -16.62 14.49
CA PHE A 5 9.48 -15.95 13.19
C PHE A 5 8.52 -16.44 12.09
N GLU A 6 7.67 -17.43 12.36
CA GLU A 6 6.97 -18.18 11.32
C GLU A 6 5.46 -17.87 11.15
N GLU A 7 4.86 -16.99 11.96
CA GLU A 7 3.39 -16.83 11.97
C GLU A 7 2.90 -15.38 11.83
N THR A 8 3.60 -14.53 11.07
CA THR A 8 2.94 -13.38 10.45
C THR A 8 2.49 -13.80 9.06
N ALA A 9 1.18 -14.02 8.88
CA ALA A 9 0.57 -14.38 7.60
C ALA A 9 1.10 -13.47 6.49
N SER A 10 1.99 -14.05 5.69
CA SER A 10 2.75 -13.33 4.68
C SER A 10 1.86 -13.16 3.45
N MET A 11 1.42 -11.93 3.17
CA MET A 11 0.50 -11.59 2.08
C MET A 11 1.12 -11.66 0.68
N ALA A 12 2.25 -12.37 0.52
CA ALA A 12 2.92 -12.50 -0.77
C ALA A 12 2.65 -13.85 -1.45
N GLU A 13 1.94 -14.76 -0.78
CA GLU A 13 1.65 -16.11 -1.30
C GLU A 13 0.15 -16.46 -1.28
N SER A 14 -0.74 -15.55 -0.85
CA SER A 14 -2.19 -15.83 -0.73
C SER A 14 -3.08 -14.69 -1.25
N THR A 15 -4.25 -15.05 -1.77
CA THR A 15 -5.35 -14.13 -2.13
C THR A 15 -5.79 -13.31 -0.92
N ILE A 16 -5.83 -11.98 -1.07
CA ILE A 16 -6.07 -11.04 0.04
C ILE A 16 -7.52 -10.59 0.02
N GLU A 17 -8.40 -11.39 0.63
CA GLU A 17 -9.81 -11.04 0.68
C GLU A 17 -10.49 -11.41 2.00
N VAL A 18 -11.37 -10.53 2.47
CA VAL A 18 -12.24 -10.82 3.62
C VAL A 18 -13.50 -11.54 3.14
N THR A 19 -13.70 -12.78 3.61
CA THR A 19 -14.87 -13.62 3.32
C THR A 19 -15.63 -14.01 4.61
N GLY A 20 -16.93 -14.32 4.49
CA GLY A 20 -17.73 -14.85 5.62
C GLY A 20 -18.36 -13.81 6.55
N HIS A 21 -18.67 -14.21 7.81
CA HIS A 21 -19.40 -13.41 8.80
C HIS A 21 -18.77 -12.03 9.10
N ALA A 22 -17.45 -11.91 8.95
CA ALA A 22 -16.73 -10.63 9.07
C ALA A 22 -17.18 -9.61 8.00
N ALA A 23 -17.73 -10.03 6.86
CA ALA A 23 -18.25 -9.10 5.86
C ALA A 23 -19.58 -8.41 6.26
N VAL A 24 -20.28 -8.92 7.28
CA VAL A 24 -21.62 -8.44 7.68
C VAL A 24 -21.56 -7.39 8.80
N ASP A 25 -20.55 -7.43 9.65
CA ASP A 25 -20.27 -6.40 10.66
C ASP A 25 -19.00 -5.61 10.29
N PRO A 26 -19.14 -4.32 9.89
CA PRO A 26 -18.00 -3.49 9.50
C PRO A 26 -16.91 -3.37 10.57
N LEU A 27 -17.25 -3.35 11.87
CA LEU A 27 -16.24 -3.25 12.92
C LEU A 27 -15.50 -4.58 13.07
N ALA A 28 -16.21 -5.71 13.09
CA ALA A 28 -15.56 -7.02 13.13
C ALA A 28 -14.64 -7.26 11.92
N ALA A 29 -14.99 -6.75 10.74
CA ALA A 29 -14.14 -6.78 9.55
C ALA A 29 -12.84 -6.01 9.74
N ILE A 30 -12.93 -4.82 10.34
CA ILE A 30 -11.77 -3.97 10.63
C ILE A 30 -10.88 -4.64 11.69
N GLU A 31 -11.48 -5.18 12.75
CA GLU A 31 -10.77 -5.94 13.78
C GLU A 31 -10.08 -7.17 13.18
N TYR A 32 -10.72 -7.87 12.25
CA TYR A 32 -10.08 -8.96 11.52
C TYR A 32 -8.81 -8.47 10.80
N CYS A 33 -8.85 -7.36 10.07
CA CYS A 33 -7.66 -6.79 9.43
C CYS A 33 -6.56 -6.42 10.44
N TYR A 34 -6.91 -5.95 11.63
CA TYR A 34 -5.96 -5.75 12.73
C TYR A 34 -5.31 -7.07 13.17
N THR A 35 -6.10 -8.12 13.41
CA THR A 35 -5.58 -9.44 13.84
C THR A 35 -4.66 -10.08 12.80
N GLN A 36 -4.89 -9.83 11.52
CA GLN A 36 -4.03 -10.34 10.44
C GLN A 36 -2.74 -9.51 10.25
N GLY A 37 -2.60 -8.38 10.93
CA GLY A 37 -1.44 -7.51 10.80
C GLY A 37 -1.40 -6.70 9.49
N TRP A 38 -2.53 -6.56 8.80
CA TRP A 38 -2.60 -5.89 7.49
C TRP A 38 -2.63 -4.37 7.56
N THR A 39 -2.72 -3.82 8.77
CA THR A 39 -2.88 -2.38 9.00
C THR A 39 -1.55 -1.71 9.36
N ASP A 40 -1.49 -0.40 9.14
CA ASP A 40 -0.43 0.48 9.60
C ASP A 40 -0.69 1.02 11.02
N GLY A 41 -1.68 0.47 11.74
CA GLY A 41 -2.17 0.95 13.03
C GLY A 41 -3.43 1.82 12.94
N LEU A 42 -3.76 2.32 11.75
CA LEU A 42 -5.06 2.97 11.49
C LEU A 42 -6.06 1.94 10.94
N PRO A 43 -7.37 2.14 11.14
CA PRO A 43 -8.37 1.26 10.57
C PRO A 43 -8.27 1.29 9.03
N VAL A 44 -8.54 0.15 8.41
CA VAL A 44 -8.52 -0.03 6.95
C VAL A 44 -9.93 -0.33 6.45
N VAL A 45 -10.18 -0.10 5.16
CA VAL A 45 -11.39 -0.62 4.52
C VAL A 45 -11.14 -2.10 4.17
N PRO A 46 -11.93 -3.05 4.68
CA PRO A 46 -11.70 -4.47 4.39
C PRO A 46 -11.70 -4.77 2.88
N PRO A 47 -10.66 -5.43 2.34
CA PRO A 47 -10.56 -5.74 0.92
C PRO A 47 -11.46 -6.93 0.57
N THR A 48 -12.77 -6.72 0.49
CA THR A 48 -13.72 -7.77 0.06
C THR A 48 -13.57 -8.04 -1.45
N GLU A 49 -13.79 -9.27 -1.92
CA GLU A 49 -13.82 -9.66 -3.35
C GLU A 49 -14.54 -8.62 -4.22
N ALA A 50 -15.74 -8.20 -3.83
CA ALA A 50 -16.53 -7.23 -4.59
C ALA A 50 -15.81 -5.88 -4.82
N ARG A 51 -15.08 -5.38 -3.80
CA ARG A 51 -14.32 -4.12 -3.89
C ARG A 51 -13.05 -4.29 -4.72
N VAL A 52 -12.38 -5.44 -4.59
CA VAL A 52 -11.20 -5.79 -5.39
C VAL A 52 -11.59 -5.91 -6.86
N ALA A 53 -12.67 -6.63 -7.16
CA ALA A 53 -13.22 -6.80 -8.50
C ALA A 53 -13.63 -5.47 -9.15
N GLU A 54 -14.28 -4.56 -8.41
CA GLU A 54 -14.62 -3.20 -8.90
C GLU A 54 -13.36 -2.44 -9.32
N PHE A 55 -12.31 -2.51 -8.50
CA PHE A 55 -11.06 -1.82 -8.75
C PHE A 55 -10.31 -2.42 -9.95
N LEU A 56 -10.25 -3.76 -10.05
CA LEU A 56 -9.67 -4.48 -11.18
C LEU A 56 -10.40 -4.16 -12.49
N ALA A 57 -11.74 -4.15 -12.48
CA ALA A 57 -12.54 -3.79 -13.63
C ALA A 57 -12.27 -2.35 -14.11
N ARG A 58 -12.03 -1.42 -13.18
CA ARG A 58 -11.67 -0.03 -13.52
C ARG A 58 -10.26 0.11 -14.08
N LEU A 59 -9.32 -0.72 -13.61
CA LEU A 59 -7.93 -0.77 -14.07
C LEU A 59 -7.81 -1.43 -15.44
N GLY A 60 -8.65 -2.43 -15.74
CA GLY A 60 -8.55 -3.23 -16.95
C GLY A 60 -7.28 -4.09 -17.00
N ARG A 61 -6.80 -4.54 -15.83
CA ARG A 61 -5.61 -5.39 -15.67
C ARG A 61 -5.99 -6.71 -15.01
N GLU A 62 -5.25 -7.76 -15.34
CA GLU A 62 -5.47 -9.11 -14.78
C GLU A 62 -4.95 -9.20 -13.36
N ARG A 63 -5.63 -10.01 -12.54
CA ARG A 63 -5.36 -10.16 -11.09
C ARG A 63 -3.93 -10.65 -10.83
N ASP A 64 -3.50 -11.66 -11.59
CA ASP A 64 -2.23 -12.37 -11.46
C ASP A 64 -1.07 -11.71 -12.22
N GLU A 65 -1.32 -10.59 -12.91
CA GLU A 65 -0.29 -9.86 -13.64
C GLU A 65 0.82 -9.38 -12.67
N VAL A 66 2.06 -9.78 -12.95
CA VAL A 66 3.23 -9.45 -12.12
C VAL A 66 3.75 -8.06 -12.46
N LEU A 67 3.80 -7.17 -11.46
CA LEU A 67 4.34 -5.82 -11.56
C LEU A 67 5.85 -5.76 -11.30
N GLY A 68 6.37 -6.74 -10.55
CA GLY A 68 7.77 -6.81 -10.17
C GLY A 68 7.97 -7.62 -8.89
N GLY A 69 9.10 -7.43 -8.23
CA GLY A 69 9.41 -8.15 -6.99
C GLY A 69 10.55 -7.54 -6.19
N VAL A 70 10.77 -8.10 -5.01
CA VAL A 70 11.91 -7.78 -4.13
C VAL A 70 12.73 -9.06 -3.97
N PRO A 71 13.73 -9.30 -4.85
CA PRO A 71 14.49 -10.55 -4.87
C PRO A 71 15.15 -10.89 -3.53
N GLU A 72 15.65 -9.88 -2.82
CA GLU A 72 16.31 -10.01 -1.51
C GLU A 72 15.36 -10.56 -0.44
N ARG A 73 14.06 -10.40 -0.65
CA ARG A 73 13.00 -10.89 0.24
C ARG A 73 12.21 -12.06 -0.35
N ARG A 74 12.55 -12.51 -1.56
CA ARG A 74 11.81 -13.53 -2.32
C ARG A 74 10.33 -13.20 -2.45
N ARG A 75 10.02 -11.94 -2.75
CA ARG A 75 8.64 -11.45 -2.87
C ARG A 75 8.30 -11.09 -4.31
N THR A 76 7.12 -11.50 -4.76
CA THR A 76 6.53 -11.10 -6.05
C THR A 76 5.32 -10.21 -5.79
N VAL A 77 5.19 -9.13 -6.55
CA VAL A 77 4.09 -8.17 -6.45
C VAL A 77 3.22 -8.29 -7.69
N THR A 78 1.93 -8.58 -7.49
CA THR A 78 0.92 -8.66 -8.56
C THR A 78 -0.04 -7.47 -8.49
N VAL A 79 -0.86 -7.30 -9.53
CA VAL A 79 -1.94 -6.30 -9.53
C VAL A 79 -2.91 -6.52 -8.37
N GLU A 80 -3.27 -7.77 -8.06
CA GLU A 80 -4.12 -8.10 -6.91
C GLU A 80 -3.58 -7.55 -5.59
N HIS A 81 -2.28 -7.78 -5.33
CA HIS A 81 -1.62 -7.28 -4.14
C HIS A 81 -1.77 -5.76 -4.04
N VAL A 82 -1.56 -5.03 -5.14
CA VAL A 82 -1.70 -3.57 -5.16
C VAL A 82 -3.15 -3.13 -4.94
N VAL A 83 -4.10 -3.78 -5.61
CA VAL A 83 -5.52 -3.45 -5.51
C VAL A 83 -6.05 -3.67 -4.09
N ALA A 84 -5.77 -4.81 -3.47
CA ALA A 84 -6.23 -5.09 -2.12
C ALA A 84 -5.71 -4.04 -1.12
N ASN A 85 -4.44 -3.64 -1.25
CA ASN A 85 -3.84 -2.58 -0.44
C ASN A 85 -4.41 -1.19 -0.75
N ALA A 86 -4.75 -0.90 -2.01
CA ALA A 86 -5.41 0.35 -2.39
C ALA A 86 -6.83 0.42 -1.79
N VAL A 87 -7.58 -0.68 -1.82
CA VAL A 87 -8.88 -0.78 -1.14
C VAL A 87 -8.69 -0.53 0.35
N MET A 88 -7.76 -1.22 1.01
CA MET A 88 -7.46 -1.03 2.43
C MET A 88 -7.12 0.41 2.81
N ALA A 89 -6.39 1.11 1.95
CA ALA A 89 -6.07 2.53 2.14
C ALA A 89 -7.29 3.47 2.00
N GLY A 90 -8.40 3.01 1.44
CA GLY A 90 -9.59 3.81 1.15
C GLY A 90 -9.53 4.54 -0.20
N CYS A 91 -8.67 4.10 -1.12
CA CYS A 91 -8.58 4.66 -2.48
C CYS A 91 -9.91 4.52 -3.22
N LEU A 92 -10.18 5.48 -4.09
CA LEU A 92 -11.17 5.28 -5.15
C LEU A 92 -10.55 4.45 -6.28
N PRO A 93 -11.33 3.64 -7.02
CA PRO A 93 -10.85 2.92 -8.21
C PRO A 93 -10.13 3.81 -9.22
N GLU A 94 -10.55 5.08 -9.34
CA GLU A 94 -9.93 6.09 -10.21
C GLU A 94 -8.47 6.40 -9.85
N TYR A 95 -8.06 6.17 -8.60
CA TYR A 95 -6.67 6.37 -8.15
C TYR A 95 -5.78 5.19 -8.53
N GLY A 96 -6.36 4.05 -8.90
CA GLY A 96 -5.65 2.81 -9.17
C GLY A 96 -4.48 2.95 -10.14
N PRO A 97 -4.63 3.60 -11.30
CA PRO A 97 -3.52 3.78 -12.24
C PRO A 97 -2.30 4.46 -11.60
N VAL A 98 -2.51 5.43 -10.71
CA VAL A 98 -1.43 6.12 -10.00
C VAL A 98 -0.76 5.20 -8.99
N VAL A 99 -1.55 4.43 -8.21
CA VAL A 99 -0.99 3.50 -7.22
C VAL A 99 -0.17 2.42 -7.90
N VAL A 100 -0.69 1.83 -8.98
CA VAL A 100 -0.01 0.79 -9.76
C VAL A 100 1.30 1.33 -10.36
N ALA A 101 1.27 2.50 -11.00
CA ALA A 101 2.47 3.13 -11.55
C ALA A 101 3.51 3.46 -10.46
N ALA A 102 3.07 3.92 -9.28
CA ALA A 102 3.95 4.16 -8.15
C ALA A 102 4.62 2.87 -7.64
N VAL A 103 3.87 1.77 -7.61
CA VAL A 103 4.40 0.44 -7.23
C VAL A 103 5.39 -0.08 -8.27
N GLU A 104 5.07 -0.01 -9.56
CA GLU A 104 5.98 -0.39 -10.64
C GLU A 104 7.28 0.43 -10.60
N ALA A 105 7.18 1.74 -10.31
CA ALA A 105 8.32 2.62 -10.17
C ALA A 105 9.21 2.27 -8.97
N MET A 106 8.63 1.99 -7.79
CA MET A 106 9.43 1.64 -6.61
C MET A 106 10.07 0.25 -6.71
N LEU A 107 9.53 -0.63 -7.56
CA LEU A 107 10.09 -1.96 -7.83
C LEU A 107 11.20 -1.94 -8.89
N GLN A 108 11.45 -0.79 -9.54
CA GLN A 108 12.58 -0.67 -10.47
C GLN A 108 13.91 -0.82 -9.73
N PRO A 109 14.89 -1.56 -10.29
CA PRO A 109 16.21 -1.72 -9.67
C PRO A 109 16.90 -0.39 -9.35
N ALA A 110 16.70 0.63 -10.20
CA ALA A 110 17.26 1.97 -10.01
C ALA A 110 16.77 2.68 -8.74
N PHE A 111 15.57 2.35 -8.25
CA PHE A 111 15.04 2.91 -7.01
C PHE A 111 15.69 2.29 -5.76
N ASN A 112 16.21 1.06 -5.88
CA ASN A 112 16.85 0.30 -4.79
C ASN A 112 15.98 0.24 -3.52
N LEU A 113 14.82 -0.40 -3.62
CA LEU A 113 13.79 -0.42 -2.57
C LEU A 113 14.29 -0.91 -1.20
N VAL A 114 15.29 -1.79 -1.16
CA VAL A 114 15.86 -2.31 0.09
C VAL A 114 16.46 -1.20 0.94
N GLY A 115 17.10 -0.21 0.31
CA GLY A 115 17.71 0.94 0.99
C GLY A 115 16.75 1.66 1.95
N PRO A 116 15.68 2.31 1.45
CA PRO A 116 14.75 3.05 2.29
C PRO A 116 13.86 2.16 3.18
N SER A 117 13.74 0.87 2.88
CA SER A 117 12.81 -0.02 3.61
C SER A 117 13.46 -0.98 4.63
N ALA A 118 14.80 -1.07 4.67
CA ALA A 118 15.53 -1.88 5.65
C ALA A 118 16.63 -1.13 6.42
N SER A 119 16.87 0.14 6.08
CA SER A 119 17.80 1.01 6.79
C SER A 119 17.33 1.36 8.21
N LEU A 120 18.27 1.75 9.06
CA LEU A 120 18.00 2.34 10.38
C LEU A 120 17.40 3.76 10.29
N GLY A 121 17.47 4.39 9.11
CA GLY A 121 17.22 5.82 8.88
C GLY A 121 15.76 6.27 8.77
N GLY A 122 14.76 5.42 8.99
CA GLY A 122 13.38 5.90 9.10
C GLY A 122 12.73 6.42 7.81
N SER A 123 13.34 6.22 6.63
CA SER A 123 12.89 6.85 5.38
C SER A 123 11.45 6.48 5.00
N ALA A 124 10.70 7.48 4.54
CA ALA A 124 9.39 7.29 3.89
C ALA A 124 9.56 7.34 2.36
N ILE A 125 8.71 6.62 1.63
CA ILE A 125 8.66 6.67 0.16
C ILE A 125 7.65 7.73 -0.25
N MET A 126 8.09 8.71 -1.03
CA MET A 126 7.23 9.77 -1.57
C MET A 126 6.76 9.41 -2.97
N THR A 127 5.45 9.51 -3.21
CA THR A 127 4.86 9.39 -4.54
C THR A 127 4.59 10.78 -5.11
N MET A 128 5.35 11.17 -6.13
CA MET A 128 5.13 12.43 -6.87
C MET A 128 4.45 12.15 -8.20
N VAL A 129 3.27 12.75 -8.41
CA VAL A 129 2.45 12.56 -9.61
C VAL A 129 2.58 13.78 -10.51
N ASN A 130 2.99 13.57 -11.76
CA ASN A 130 3.15 14.63 -12.75
C ASN A 130 2.36 14.30 -14.02
N GLY A 131 1.44 15.17 -14.43
CA GLY A 131 0.63 15.02 -15.63
C GLY A 131 -0.87 15.33 -15.42
N PRO A 132 -1.68 15.29 -16.49
CA PRO A 132 -3.09 15.73 -16.44
C PRO A 132 -3.98 14.89 -15.52
N LEU A 133 -3.55 13.66 -15.21
CA LEU A 133 -4.24 12.81 -14.25
C LEU A 133 -4.17 13.38 -12.83
N ALA A 134 -3.12 14.14 -12.49
CA ALA A 134 -3.02 14.81 -11.19
C ALA A 134 -4.16 15.82 -10.99
N ASP A 135 -4.47 16.61 -12.02
CA ASP A 135 -5.56 17.60 -11.97
C ASP A 135 -6.92 16.89 -11.97
N THR A 136 -7.08 15.86 -12.79
CA THR A 136 -8.32 15.07 -12.90
C THR A 136 -8.67 14.41 -11.57
N LEU A 137 -7.67 13.84 -10.88
CA LEU A 137 -7.84 13.19 -9.58
C LEU A 137 -7.78 14.18 -8.40
N GLN A 138 -7.64 15.47 -8.68
CA GLN A 138 -7.51 16.54 -7.69
C GLN A 138 -6.42 16.27 -6.64
N ILE A 139 -5.29 15.73 -7.08
CA ILE A 139 -4.12 15.53 -6.22
C ILE A 139 -3.56 16.90 -5.86
N ASN A 140 -3.45 17.16 -4.56
CA ASN A 140 -2.98 18.43 -4.01
C ASN A 140 -1.48 18.64 -4.27
N SER A 141 -1.15 19.84 -4.76
CA SER A 141 0.20 20.40 -4.93
C SER A 141 0.42 21.69 -4.14
N ARG A 142 -0.54 22.10 -3.30
CA ARG A 142 -0.62 23.44 -2.70
C ARG A 142 -0.60 23.40 -1.17
N ASN A 143 -1.44 24.21 -0.54
CA ASN A 143 -1.48 24.41 0.90
C ASN A 143 -1.66 23.08 1.63
N ASN A 144 -1.01 22.97 2.80
CA ASN A 144 -1.04 21.77 3.63
C ASN A 144 -0.64 20.49 2.87
N LEU A 145 0.35 20.60 1.97
CA LEU A 145 0.71 19.58 0.98
C LEU A 145 0.87 18.17 1.54
N PHE A 146 1.60 18.06 2.65
CA PHE A 146 1.86 16.80 3.36
C PHE A 146 1.02 16.65 4.63
N GLY A 147 0.03 17.52 4.81
CA GLY A 147 -0.91 17.48 5.91
C GLY A 147 -2.24 16.85 5.51
N ALA A 148 -3.19 16.87 6.44
CA ALA A 148 -4.51 16.28 6.23
C ALA A 148 -5.38 17.06 5.23
N GLY A 149 -6.42 16.40 4.70
CA GLY A 149 -7.54 17.06 4.03
C GLY A 149 -7.74 16.73 2.54
N ASN A 150 -6.71 16.20 1.85
CA ASN A 150 -6.88 15.71 0.49
C ASN A 150 -6.93 14.18 0.46
N ARG A 151 -8.06 13.62 0.01
CA ARG A 151 -8.28 12.17 -0.06
C ARG A 151 -7.29 11.48 -1.00
N ALA A 152 -7.03 12.04 -2.19
CA ALA A 152 -6.15 11.42 -3.16
C ALA A 152 -4.72 11.30 -2.59
N ASN A 153 -4.15 12.40 -2.08
CA ASN A 153 -2.83 12.38 -1.43
C ASN A 153 -2.79 11.38 -0.27
N ALA A 154 -3.76 11.45 0.63
CA ALA A 154 -3.80 10.62 1.83
C ALA A 154 -3.86 9.12 1.48
N THR A 155 -4.80 8.74 0.61
CA THR A 155 -5.07 7.33 0.29
C THR A 155 -4.05 6.74 -0.68
N ILE A 156 -3.56 7.49 -1.68
CA ILE A 156 -2.49 7.01 -2.59
C ILE A 156 -1.21 6.76 -1.81
N GLY A 157 -0.80 7.73 -0.98
CA GLY A 157 0.40 7.57 -0.15
C GLY A 157 0.28 6.40 0.83
N ARG A 158 -0.90 6.24 1.44
CA ARG A 158 -1.18 5.13 2.35
C ARG A 158 -1.22 3.78 1.62
N ALA A 159 -1.78 3.72 0.42
CA ALA A 159 -1.81 2.51 -0.40
C ALA A 159 -0.39 2.01 -0.70
N VAL A 160 0.51 2.91 -1.10
CA VAL A 160 1.93 2.58 -1.31
C VAL A 160 2.56 2.07 -0.02
N ARG A 161 2.29 2.69 1.14
CA ARG A 161 2.77 2.15 2.42
C ARG A 161 2.25 0.74 2.69
N LEU A 162 0.95 0.51 2.51
CA LEU A 162 0.35 -0.78 2.78
C LEU A 162 0.95 -1.84 1.86
N VAL A 163 1.14 -1.59 0.56
CA VAL A 163 1.87 -2.50 -0.35
C VAL A 163 3.27 -2.82 0.17
N LEU A 164 4.01 -1.82 0.65
CA LEU A 164 5.35 -2.04 1.21
C LEU A 164 5.31 -2.98 2.41
N MET A 165 4.36 -2.79 3.33
CA MET A 165 4.24 -3.61 4.53
C MET A 165 3.77 -5.03 4.19
N ASN A 166 2.65 -5.11 3.50
CA ASN A 166 1.87 -6.31 3.29
C ASN A 166 2.52 -7.23 2.25
N THR A 167 2.96 -6.66 1.12
CA THR A 167 3.49 -7.44 -0.01
C THR A 167 5.01 -7.48 -0.02
N CYS A 168 5.67 -6.34 0.23
CA CYS A 168 7.13 -6.28 0.24
C CYS A 168 7.75 -6.61 1.59
N GLY A 169 6.95 -6.84 2.64
CA GLY A 169 7.40 -7.24 3.98
C GLY A 169 8.03 -6.13 4.83
N ALA A 170 7.95 -4.85 4.44
CA ALA A 170 8.53 -3.71 5.17
C ALA A 170 7.76 -3.36 6.47
N ILE A 171 7.49 -4.37 7.29
CA ILE A 171 6.79 -4.32 8.57
C ILE A 171 7.79 -3.86 9.64
N PRO A 172 7.44 -2.89 10.51
CA PRO A 172 8.26 -2.47 11.63
C PRO A 172 8.73 -3.65 12.50
N GLY A 173 10.02 -3.74 12.76
CA GLY A 173 10.63 -4.82 13.56
C GLY A 173 11.03 -6.06 12.75
N LEU A 174 10.39 -6.30 11.60
CA LEU A 174 10.75 -7.38 10.67
C LEU A 174 11.83 -6.91 9.70
N PHE A 175 11.43 -6.37 8.54
CA PHE A 175 12.36 -5.81 7.57
C PHE A 175 12.55 -4.30 7.74
N ASP A 176 11.57 -3.56 8.29
CA ASP A 176 11.76 -2.15 8.62
C ASP A 176 12.46 -2.03 9.97
N ARG A 177 13.75 -1.69 9.94
CA ARG A 177 14.66 -1.62 11.11
C ARG A 177 14.91 -0.20 11.60
N SER A 178 14.01 0.73 11.26
CA SER A 178 14.18 2.13 11.62
C SER A 178 14.29 2.33 13.13
N CYS A 179 15.33 3.04 13.58
CA CYS A 179 15.48 3.39 15.00
C CYS A 179 14.45 4.45 15.43
N LEU A 180 14.20 5.43 14.55
CA LEU A 180 13.16 6.43 14.67
C LEU A 180 12.27 6.37 13.44
N GLY A 181 10.96 6.39 13.64
CA GLY A 181 10.00 6.44 12.54
C GLY A 181 9.91 7.82 11.89
N HIS A 182 9.38 7.87 10.68
CA HIS A 182 9.02 9.12 9.99
C HIS A 182 7.50 9.17 9.77
N PRO A 183 6.79 10.26 10.14
CA PRO A 183 5.33 10.35 9.98
C PRO A 183 4.84 10.12 8.56
N GLY A 184 5.64 10.50 7.55
CA GLY A 184 5.35 10.22 6.13
C GLY A 184 5.27 8.73 5.78
N LYS A 185 5.63 7.82 6.69
CA LYS A 185 5.37 6.39 6.48
C LYS A 185 3.88 6.07 6.49
N TYR A 186 3.01 6.88 7.09
CA TYR A 186 1.55 6.67 7.00
C TYR A 186 0.98 7.09 5.64
N THR A 187 1.49 8.20 5.10
CA THR A 187 1.10 8.71 3.78
C THR A 187 2.12 9.74 3.32
N TYR A 188 2.52 9.66 2.05
CA TYR A 188 3.42 10.65 1.45
C TYR A 188 3.24 10.71 -0.07
N CYS A 189 2.24 11.49 -0.50
CA CYS A 189 1.94 11.67 -1.91
C CYS A 189 1.56 13.12 -2.21
N ASN A 190 2.00 13.62 -3.36
CA ASN A 190 1.62 14.90 -3.90
C ASN A 190 1.69 14.92 -5.43
N SER A 191 1.15 15.97 -6.01
CA SER A 191 1.43 16.33 -7.40
C SER A 191 2.49 17.41 -7.49
N SER A 192 3.17 17.49 -8.63
CA SER A 192 4.02 18.64 -8.96
C SER A 192 3.15 19.90 -9.15
N CYS A 193 3.64 21.05 -8.70
CA CYS A 193 3.08 22.33 -9.12
C CYS A 193 3.74 22.70 -10.45
N LEU A 194 2.95 22.80 -11.52
CA LEU A 194 3.34 23.57 -12.71
C LEU A 194 3.07 25.06 -12.47
#